data_AF-A0A4Q5R927-F1
#
_entry.id   AF-A0A4Q5R927-F1
#
_cell.length_a   1.000
_cell.length_b   1.000
_cell.length_c   1.000
_cell.angle_alpha   90.00
_cell.angle_beta   90.00
_cell.angle_gamma   90.00
#
_symmetry.space_group_name_H-M   'P 1'
#
loop_
_entity.id
_entity.type
_entity.pdbx_description
1 polymer ?
#
loop_
_entity_poly.entity_id
_entity_poly.type
_entity_poly.pdbx_seq_one_letter_code
_entity_poly.pdbx_strand_id
1 'polypeptide(L)'
;MPFLSSLAYFGEVEVKPENPAVLNNVDCVYTPFPRDVFFAGDPSWGVYTTDGSLILEAAYRRGPELQLIGQSPARDLSGRSLDVEQAEHIYFGALIPHYGHFLVGSLARAWFAAQPDNVDRPLLCHSDHAIHDHFRGYMGVLTSALGLKPERFVAPTNEVRFRNLTIPAPAFLEQKLAHEAFLPPMRRIGDALGKGAPLESEPRPVWLSKSRMGINSVAHIANEAELEEVLVSFGFDIVYPEQLTLPQQIDLFSNRQNIFGFAGSAFHNHIFSRQRPRITCITLDKFINTNFLILDKLNASDTRYLYPFDNIENIEISGYICSRKIRDINRFARELLEISSLPTRNKIPGLAFADNSPTGSAMIYNANCLPDLAGESYRDTLIKLHHELSPAAYLEIGTLTGGTLALSRSPSIAIDPKFQITSEVIGEKSVCLFYQLESDTFFRDYTLEALLGSALDFTFLDGMHHCEFLLRDFMNAERHSAPFGVIALHDCIPVEIPMTDRTQNGTPPIAPHRGGWWTGDVWRTVLALKRHRTDLNILCLDSAPTGLVLISRLDPTSTLLNDRYESIVNDMLAMDLATMTVAKFMQEVDVTPTAAYHSPGSLAAALRR
;
A
#
# COMPACT_ATOMS: atom_id res chain seq x y z
N MET A 1 -17.53 27.07 7.58
CA MET A 1 -16.38 26.30 8.11
C MET A 1 -16.12 25.14 7.16
N PRO A 2 -14.94 25.00 6.53
CA PRO A 2 -14.74 24.06 5.42
C PRO A 2 -14.32 22.64 5.82
N PHE A 3 -14.21 22.31 7.11
CA PHE A 3 -13.78 20.98 7.59
C PHE A 3 -14.92 19.95 7.66
N LEU A 4 -16.05 20.19 6.98
CA LEU A 4 -17.36 19.57 7.27
C LEU A 4 -17.64 18.29 6.47
N SER A 5 -16.88 17.21 6.68
CA SER A 5 -17.37 15.87 6.36
C SER A 5 -16.82 14.80 7.33
N SER A 6 -17.56 13.72 7.53
CA SER A 6 -17.15 12.59 8.37
C SER A 6 -15.93 11.90 7.77
N LEU A 7 -14.83 11.81 8.53
CA LEU A 7 -13.64 11.06 8.12
C LEU A 7 -13.89 9.56 8.21
N ALA A 8 -13.46 8.82 7.19
CA ALA A 8 -13.46 7.37 7.22
C ALA A 8 -12.39 6.84 8.17
N TYR A 9 -12.52 5.59 8.62
CA TYR A 9 -11.52 4.92 9.44
C TYR A 9 -10.82 3.83 8.65
N PHE A 10 -9.49 3.75 8.79
CA PHE A 10 -8.70 2.64 8.28
C PHE A 10 -8.37 1.68 9.44
N GLY A 11 -9.23 0.66 9.59
CA GLY A 11 -9.20 -0.32 10.66
C GLY A 11 -10.39 -0.20 11.62
N GLU A 12 -10.30 -0.90 12.74
CA GLU A 12 -11.27 -0.86 13.84
C GLU A 12 -10.66 -0.21 15.09
N VAL A 13 -11.51 0.17 16.05
CA VAL A 13 -11.11 0.80 17.32
C VAL A 13 -11.74 0.06 18.50
N GLU A 14 -11.01 -0.91 19.03
CA GLU A 14 -11.43 -1.63 20.24
C GLU A 14 -10.34 -1.53 21.33
N VAL A 15 -10.77 -1.39 22.59
CA VAL A 15 -9.88 -1.48 23.76
C VAL A 15 -10.50 -2.47 24.74
N LYS A 16 -9.73 -3.49 25.10
CA LYS A 16 -10.14 -4.61 25.95
C LYS A 16 -9.54 -4.50 27.34
N PRO A 17 -10.32 -4.63 28.42
CA PRO A 17 -9.81 -4.54 29.80
C PRO A 17 -9.01 -5.78 30.22
N GLU A 18 -9.28 -6.95 29.62
CA GLU A 18 -8.57 -8.18 29.93
C GLU A 18 -7.12 -8.17 29.43
N ASN A 19 -6.23 -8.88 30.13
CA ASN A 19 -4.87 -9.12 29.63
C ASN A 19 -4.91 -10.06 28.42
N PRO A 20 -3.97 -9.91 27.46
CA PRO A 20 -3.81 -10.88 26.38
C PRO A 20 -3.46 -12.27 26.91
N ALA A 21 -3.75 -13.31 26.11
CA ALA A 21 -3.39 -14.69 26.44
C ALA A 21 -1.87 -14.86 26.56
N VAL A 22 -1.44 -15.83 27.37
CA VAL A 22 -0.03 -16.26 27.48
C VAL A 22 0.02 -17.77 27.36
N LEU A 23 0.70 -18.26 26.32
CA LEU A 23 1.03 -19.68 26.19
C LEU A 23 2.34 -19.95 26.94
N ASN A 24 2.37 -20.98 27.77
CA ASN A 24 3.56 -21.36 28.54
C ASN A 24 4.11 -22.70 28.08
N ASN A 25 5.42 -22.89 28.18
CA ASN A 25 6.11 -24.15 27.90
C ASN A 25 5.78 -24.73 26.52
N VAL A 26 5.76 -23.86 25.50
CA VAL A 26 5.45 -24.26 24.12
C VAL A 26 6.70 -24.87 23.48
N ASP A 27 6.56 -26.10 22.99
CA ASP A 27 7.55 -26.77 22.12
C ASP A 27 7.29 -26.37 20.67
N CYS A 28 8.15 -25.53 20.11
CA CYS A 28 7.94 -24.86 18.82
C CYS A 28 9.23 -24.72 18.02
N VAL A 29 9.07 -24.45 16.73
CA VAL A 29 10.15 -24.12 15.81
C VAL A 29 10.11 -22.63 15.48
N TYR A 30 11.21 -21.94 15.79
CA TYR A 30 11.46 -20.58 15.35
C TYR A 30 12.07 -20.60 13.96
N THR A 31 11.52 -19.80 13.06
CA THR A 31 12.05 -19.57 11.72
C THR A 31 12.44 -18.08 11.59
N PRO A 32 13.72 -17.78 11.31
CA PRO A 32 14.25 -16.41 11.35
C PRO A 32 13.70 -15.56 10.22
N PHE A 33 13.93 -14.24 10.28
CA PHE A 33 13.77 -13.42 9.09
C PHE A 33 14.71 -13.90 7.98
N PRO A 34 14.26 -13.86 6.72
CA PRO A 34 15.13 -14.07 5.56
C PRO A 34 16.24 -13.02 5.55
N ARG A 35 17.42 -13.39 5.05
CA ARG A 35 18.43 -12.40 4.68
C ARG A 35 18.03 -11.80 3.34
N ASP A 36 18.13 -10.48 3.20
CA ASP A 36 17.93 -9.74 1.94
C ASP A 36 16.48 -9.59 1.41
N VAL A 37 15.46 -10.01 2.18
CA VAL A 37 14.04 -9.83 1.82
C VAL A 37 13.32 -9.04 2.91
N PHE A 38 12.46 -8.09 2.51
CA PHE A 38 11.63 -7.35 3.46
C PHE A 38 10.61 -8.30 4.11
N PHE A 39 10.68 -8.44 5.43
CA PHE A 39 9.95 -9.48 6.18
C PHE A 39 8.43 -9.47 5.97
N ALA A 40 7.82 -8.32 5.69
CA ALA A 40 6.37 -8.19 5.56
C ALA A 40 5.81 -8.89 4.30
N GLY A 41 6.66 -9.20 3.31
CA GLY A 41 6.29 -9.95 2.11
C GLY A 41 6.75 -11.40 2.14
N ASP A 42 7.48 -11.83 3.17
CA ASP A 42 8.08 -13.15 3.20
C ASP A 42 7.23 -14.15 4.00
N PRO A 43 6.73 -15.24 3.39
CA PRO A 43 5.90 -16.25 4.05
C PRO A 43 6.71 -17.23 4.95
N SER A 44 8.03 -17.11 5.01
CA SER A 44 8.98 -18.09 5.55
C SER A 44 9.64 -17.69 6.88
N TRP A 45 9.00 -16.83 7.67
CA TRP A 45 9.45 -16.58 9.04
C TRP A 45 8.29 -16.78 10.04
N GLY A 46 8.60 -16.75 11.33
CA GLY A 46 7.63 -16.88 12.41
C GLY A 46 7.92 -18.02 13.37
N VAL A 47 6.96 -18.30 14.24
CA VAL A 47 7.04 -19.34 15.27
C VAL A 47 5.91 -20.35 15.03
N TYR A 48 6.30 -21.60 14.79
CA TYR A 48 5.42 -22.67 14.37
C TYR A 48 5.42 -23.79 15.40
N THR A 49 4.31 -24.51 15.55
CA THR A 49 4.27 -25.79 16.25
C THR A 49 5.19 -26.80 15.56
N THR A 50 5.54 -27.88 16.25
CA THR A 50 6.44 -28.90 15.71
C THR A 50 5.87 -29.67 14.51
N ASP A 51 4.56 -29.61 14.30
CA ASP A 51 3.87 -30.13 13.10
C ASP A 51 3.77 -29.09 11.96
N GLY A 52 4.27 -27.87 12.17
CA GLY A 52 4.35 -26.84 11.14
C GLY A 52 3.22 -25.82 11.11
N SER A 53 2.27 -25.85 12.06
CA SER A 53 1.20 -24.84 12.13
C SER A 53 1.68 -23.53 12.77
N LEU A 54 1.28 -22.36 12.25
CA LEU A 54 1.67 -21.08 12.84
C LEU A 54 1.03 -20.88 14.22
N ILE A 55 1.82 -20.47 15.21
CA ILE A 55 1.30 -20.13 16.54
C ILE A 55 0.70 -18.70 16.49
N LEU A 56 -0.60 -18.60 16.68
CA LEU A 56 -1.35 -17.36 16.43
C LEU A 56 -0.96 -16.23 17.39
N GLU A 57 -0.67 -16.56 18.65
CA GLU A 57 -0.22 -15.61 19.68
C GLU A 57 1.18 -15.07 19.38
N ALA A 58 1.97 -15.75 18.53
CA ALA A 58 3.29 -15.31 18.08
C ALA A 58 3.24 -14.57 16.73
N ALA A 59 2.13 -14.69 15.99
CA ALA A 59 1.97 -14.10 14.66
C ALA A 59 2.03 -12.56 14.71
N TYR A 60 2.52 -11.96 13.63
CA TYR A 60 2.42 -10.53 13.40
C TYR A 60 1.27 -10.26 12.45
N ARG A 61 0.22 -9.63 12.98
CA ARG A 61 -1.05 -9.39 12.28
C ARG A 61 -1.45 -7.93 12.35
N ARG A 62 -2.05 -7.42 11.27
CA ARG A 62 -2.52 -6.03 11.18
C ARG A 62 -3.79 -5.92 10.35
N GLY A 63 -4.46 -4.78 10.51
CA GLY A 63 -5.66 -4.44 9.74
C GLY A 63 -6.93 -4.97 10.38
N PRO A 64 -8.10 -4.56 9.85
CA PRO A 64 -9.40 -4.95 10.38
C PRO A 64 -9.63 -6.46 10.34
N GLU A 65 -9.04 -7.17 9.38
CA GLU A 65 -9.15 -8.62 9.26
C GLU A 65 -7.99 -9.40 9.90
N LEU A 66 -7.12 -8.71 10.66
CA LEU A 66 -5.94 -9.31 11.29
C LEU A 66 -5.10 -10.15 10.31
N GLN A 67 -4.83 -9.58 9.14
CA GLN A 67 -4.03 -10.19 8.09
C GLN A 67 -2.61 -10.45 8.59
N LEU A 68 -2.04 -11.60 8.23
CA LEU A 68 -0.64 -11.93 8.50
C LEU A 68 0.28 -10.98 7.72
N ILE A 69 1.35 -10.53 8.36
CA ILE A 69 2.33 -9.60 7.79
C ILE A 69 3.64 -10.34 7.62
N GLY A 70 3.85 -10.88 6.42
CA GLY A 70 4.72 -12.03 6.24
C GLY A 70 4.17 -13.23 7.03
N GLN A 71 4.87 -14.36 6.99
CA GLN A 71 4.46 -15.62 7.62
C GLN A 71 3.36 -16.39 6.86
N SER A 72 3.44 -17.71 6.91
CA SER A 72 2.42 -18.62 6.38
C SER A 72 1.57 -19.18 7.51
N PRO A 73 0.28 -19.53 7.27
CA PRO A 73 -0.52 -20.25 8.27
C PRO A 73 0.07 -21.61 8.65
N ALA A 74 0.82 -22.25 7.74
CA ALA A 74 1.49 -23.52 7.97
C ALA A 74 2.77 -23.63 7.13
N ARG A 75 3.70 -24.50 7.55
CA ARG A 75 4.96 -24.80 6.88
C ARG A 75 5.32 -26.27 7.00
N ASP A 76 5.92 -26.82 5.95
CA ASP A 76 6.52 -28.15 6.02
C ASP A 76 7.87 -28.10 6.74
N LEU A 77 7.88 -28.66 7.96
CA LEU A 77 9.06 -28.82 8.81
C LEU A 77 9.56 -30.27 8.86
N SER A 78 8.95 -31.18 8.08
CA SER A 78 9.29 -32.60 8.10
C SER A 78 10.73 -32.85 7.61
N GLY A 79 11.39 -33.84 8.20
CA GLY A 79 12.76 -34.26 7.81
C GLY A 79 13.89 -33.27 8.15
N ARG A 80 13.60 -32.14 8.80
CA ARG A 80 14.62 -31.15 9.20
C ARG A 80 15.33 -31.58 10.49
N SER A 81 16.66 -31.56 10.48
CA SER A 81 17.48 -31.66 11.69
C SER A 81 17.74 -30.26 12.22
N LEU A 82 17.11 -29.92 13.35
CA LEU A 82 17.18 -28.57 13.95
C LEU A 82 18.00 -28.59 15.24
N ASP A 83 18.74 -27.53 15.48
CA ASP A 83 19.31 -27.25 16.79
C ASP A 83 18.18 -27.10 17.81
N VAL A 84 18.42 -27.58 19.03
CA VAL A 84 17.41 -27.59 20.09
C VAL A 84 17.86 -26.71 21.24
N GLU A 85 17.10 -25.64 21.49
CA GLU A 85 17.24 -24.79 22.66
C GLU A 85 16.40 -25.35 23.81
N GLN A 86 17.06 -25.57 24.95
CA GLN A 86 16.48 -26.15 26.16
C GLN A 86 16.12 -25.11 27.21
N ALA A 87 16.83 -23.97 27.22
CA ALA A 87 16.61 -22.89 28.16
C ALA A 87 15.26 -22.21 27.90
N GLU A 88 14.63 -21.73 28.97
CA GLU A 88 13.37 -21.02 28.87
C GLU A 88 13.56 -19.64 28.24
N HIS A 89 12.71 -19.32 27.28
CA HIS A 89 12.69 -18.03 26.61
C HIS A 89 11.29 -17.41 26.68
N ILE A 90 11.21 -16.08 26.55
CA ILE A 90 9.96 -15.36 26.31
C ILE A 90 9.98 -14.84 24.88
N TYR A 91 8.92 -15.08 24.12
CA TYR A 91 8.78 -14.49 22.80
C TYR A 91 8.42 -13.00 22.89
N PHE A 92 9.23 -12.15 22.25
CA PHE A 92 9.07 -10.70 22.23
C PHE A 92 8.48 -10.17 20.92
N GLY A 93 8.55 -10.95 19.83
CA GLY A 93 8.04 -10.55 18.52
C GLY A 93 9.11 -9.98 17.59
N ALA A 94 8.69 -9.23 16.57
CA ALA A 94 9.58 -8.60 15.60
C ALA A 94 10.12 -7.25 16.12
N LEU A 95 11.40 -6.99 15.90
CA LEU A 95 12.01 -5.67 16.12
C LEU A 95 11.94 -4.84 14.83
N ILE A 96 10.94 -3.96 14.74
CA ILE A 96 10.69 -3.14 13.54
C ILE A 96 11.35 -1.75 13.69
N PRO A 97 12.34 -1.38 12.86
CA PRO A 97 13.10 -0.12 12.99
C PRO A 97 12.37 1.12 12.44
N HIS A 98 11.05 1.19 12.61
CA HIS A 98 10.23 2.36 12.29
C HIS A 98 9.52 2.84 13.55
N TYR A 99 9.73 4.10 13.97
CA TYR A 99 9.33 4.58 15.30
C TYR A 99 7.88 4.23 15.69
N GLY A 100 6.92 4.45 14.79
CA GLY A 100 5.52 4.11 15.06
C GLY A 100 5.30 2.61 15.24
N HIS A 101 5.85 1.78 14.35
CA HIS A 101 5.71 0.31 14.40
C HIS A 101 6.53 -0.31 15.54
N PHE A 102 7.64 0.33 15.93
CA PHE A 102 8.37 -0.05 17.12
C PHE A 102 7.51 0.11 18.37
N LEU A 103 6.84 1.25 18.50
CA LEU A 103 5.97 1.55 19.62
C LEU A 103 4.77 0.60 19.66
N VAL A 104 3.97 0.52 18.58
CA VAL A 104 2.71 -0.24 18.60
C VAL A 104 2.86 -1.73 18.27
N GLY A 105 3.94 -2.14 17.60
CA GLY A 105 4.19 -3.51 17.18
C GLY A 105 5.26 -4.19 18.03
N SER A 106 6.50 -3.67 18.02
CA SER A 106 7.62 -4.30 18.74
C SER A 106 7.43 -4.30 20.27
N LEU A 107 6.95 -3.20 20.85
CA LEU A 107 6.68 -3.12 22.29
C LEU A 107 5.33 -3.74 22.70
N ALA A 108 4.56 -4.32 21.77
CA ALA A 108 3.25 -4.89 22.06
C ALA A 108 3.29 -6.03 23.10
N ARG A 109 4.45 -6.64 23.35
CA ARG A 109 4.64 -7.71 24.36
C ARG A 109 5.38 -7.24 25.62
N ALA A 110 5.72 -5.95 25.71
CA ALA A 110 6.38 -5.38 26.87
C ALA A 110 5.55 -5.49 28.16
N TRP A 111 4.22 -5.58 28.05
CA TRP A 111 3.30 -5.77 29.18
C TRP A 111 3.62 -7.02 30.02
N PHE A 112 4.18 -8.05 29.38
CA PHE A 112 4.60 -9.29 30.01
C PHE A 112 6.12 -9.33 30.21
N ALA A 113 6.89 -9.02 29.16
CA ALA A 113 8.34 -9.16 29.16
C ALA A 113 9.08 -8.23 30.14
N ALA A 114 8.49 -7.07 30.46
CA ALA A 114 9.06 -6.10 31.39
C ALA A 114 8.59 -6.27 32.86
N GLN A 115 7.85 -7.34 33.17
CA GLN A 115 7.43 -7.62 34.55
C GLN A 115 8.63 -8.05 35.42
N PRO A 116 8.65 -7.71 36.72
CA PRO A 116 9.74 -8.04 37.64
C PRO A 116 10.12 -9.53 37.62
N ASP A 117 9.15 -10.44 37.54
CA ASP A 117 9.39 -11.89 37.56
C ASP A 117 10.01 -12.41 36.25
N ASN A 118 10.03 -11.60 35.20
CA ASN A 118 10.52 -11.96 33.87
C ASN A 118 11.84 -11.26 33.53
N VAL A 119 12.45 -10.46 34.42
CA VAL A 119 13.57 -9.57 34.06
C VAL A 119 14.87 -10.28 33.68
N ASP A 120 15.06 -11.53 34.06
CA ASP A 120 16.28 -12.31 33.79
C ASP A 120 16.11 -13.32 32.64
N ARG A 121 14.89 -13.52 32.14
CA ARG A 121 14.60 -14.52 31.10
C ARG A 121 15.04 -14.01 29.71
N PRO A 122 15.75 -14.80 28.89
CA PRO A 122 16.06 -14.41 27.51
C PRO A 122 14.81 -14.11 26.67
N LEU A 123 14.91 -13.15 25.77
CA LEU A 123 13.84 -12.65 24.91
C LEU A 123 14.09 -13.07 23.46
N LEU A 124 13.34 -14.06 22.98
CA LEU A 124 13.38 -14.48 21.59
C LEU A 124 12.66 -13.45 20.72
N CYS A 125 13.32 -12.94 19.69
CA CYS A 125 12.76 -11.95 18.76
C CYS A 125 13.17 -12.22 17.32
N HIS A 126 12.41 -11.65 16.39
CA HIS A 126 12.81 -11.59 14.98
C HIS A 126 13.53 -10.28 14.69
N SER A 127 14.66 -10.37 14.00
CA SER A 127 15.53 -9.25 13.68
C SER A 127 16.18 -9.48 12.32
N ASP A 128 16.27 -8.42 11.51
CA ASP A 128 16.92 -8.37 10.21
C ASP A 128 18.39 -7.89 10.31
N HIS A 129 18.75 -7.31 11.46
CA HIS A 129 20.09 -6.81 11.78
C HIS A 129 20.64 -7.45 13.06
N ALA A 130 21.90 -7.17 13.40
CA ALA A 130 22.45 -7.55 14.69
C ALA A 130 21.67 -6.84 15.81
N ILE A 131 21.36 -7.58 16.88
CA ILE A 131 20.58 -7.07 18.02
C ILE A 131 21.11 -5.73 18.52
N HIS A 132 22.42 -5.61 18.74
CA HIS A 132 23.02 -4.38 19.27
C HIS A 132 22.78 -3.14 18.38
N ASP A 133 22.56 -3.30 17.07
CA ASP A 133 22.30 -2.19 16.16
C ASP A 133 20.91 -1.59 16.37
N HIS A 134 19.92 -2.43 16.72
CA HIS A 134 18.58 -1.98 17.11
C HIS A 134 18.56 -1.17 18.40
N PHE A 135 19.57 -1.29 19.26
CA PHE A 135 19.62 -0.56 20.53
C PHE A 135 20.31 0.80 20.41
N ARG A 136 20.62 1.22 19.18
CA ARG A 136 21.08 2.59 18.90
C ARG A 136 19.86 3.53 18.81
N GLY A 137 19.97 4.73 19.36
CA GLY A 137 18.92 5.75 19.26
C GLY A 137 17.66 5.44 20.09
N TYR A 138 16.48 5.72 19.53
CA TYR A 138 15.21 5.74 20.28
C TYR A 138 14.80 4.36 20.82
N MET A 139 15.04 3.29 20.07
CA MET A 139 14.67 1.93 20.46
C MET A 139 15.39 1.52 21.75
N GLY A 140 16.70 1.72 21.82
CA GLY A 140 17.51 1.45 23.01
C GLY A 140 17.11 2.29 24.21
N VAL A 141 16.77 3.57 24.02
CA VAL A 141 16.27 4.43 25.09
C VAL A 141 14.95 3.91 25.67
N LEU A 142 13.99 3.55 24.80
CA LEU A 142 12.68 3.02 25.22
C LEU A 142 12.79 1.67 25.92
N THR A 143 13.56 0.73 25.37
CA THR A 143 13.74 -0.59 25.98
C THR A 143 14.51 -0.53 27.29
N SER A 144 15.56 0.31 27.38
CA SER A 144 16.33 0.51 28.61
C SER A 144 15.49 1.11 29.73
N ALA A 145 14.55 2.01 29.43
CA ALA A 145 13.60 2.55 30.40
C ALA A 145 12.69 1.48 31.03
N LEU A 146 12.51 0.34 30.35
CA LEU A 146 11.80 -0.83 30.85
C LEU A 146 12.72 -1.88 31.52
N GLY A 147 14.04 -1.66 31.52
CA GLY A 147 15.01 -2.66 31.97
C GLY A 147 15.27 -3.78 30.95
N LEU A 148 14.81 -3.63 29.71
CA LEU A 148 15.00 -4.57 28.62
C LEU A 148 16.33 -4.28 27.93
N LYS A 149 17.43 -4.82 28.46
CA LYS A 149 18.78 -4.58 27.94
C LYS A 149 19.09 -5.46 26.71
N PRO A 150 19.97 -5.03 25.78
CA PRO A 150 20.25 -5.77 24.55
C PRO A 150 20.74 -7.20 24.78
N GLU A 151 21.46 -7.46 25.87
CA GLU A 151 22.02 -8.79 26.19
C GLU A 151 20.93 -9.84 26.46
N ARG A 152 19.70 -9.40 26.72
CA ARG A 152 18.56 -10.30 26.88
C ARG A 152 17.98 -10.78 25.56
N PHE A 153 18.21 -10.06 24.47
CA PHE A 153 17.55 -10.33 23.20
C PHE A 153 18.33 -11.38 22.41
N VAL A 154 17.62 -12.41 21.97
CA VAL A 154 18.13 -13.52 21.18
C VAL A 154 17.38 -13.54 19.86
N ALA A 155 18.10 -13.45 18.74
CA ALA A 155 17.56 -13.59 17.39
C ALA A 155 18.44 -14.58 16.61
N PRO A 156 18.13 -15.89 16.67
CA PRO A 156 18.83 -16.88 15.85
C PRO A 156 18.72 -16.53 14.37
N THR A 157 19.77 -16.80 13.59
CA THR A 157 19.77 -16.56 12.13
C THR A 157 19.48 -17.83 11.32
N ASN A 158 19.27 -18.95 12.01
CA ASN A 158 18.85 -20.24 11.48
C ASN A 158 17.57 -20.71 12.17
N GLU A 159 16.92 -21.72 11.61
CA GLU A 159 15.78 -22.37 12.25
C GLU A 159 16.23 -23.12 13.51
N VAL A 160 15.51 -22.93 14.62
CA VAL A 160 15.84 -23.52 15.92
C VAL A 160 14.56 -24.02 16.58
N ARG A 161 14.61 -25.22 17.17
CA ARG A 161 13.52 -25.74 17.99
C ARG A 161 13.70 -25.31 19.44
N PHE A 162 12.72 -24.59 19.98
CA PHE A 162 12.67 -24.23 21.39
C PHE A 162 11.76 -25.22 22.13
N ARG A 163 12.29 -25.89 23.17
CA ARG A 163 11.48 -26.80 23.99
C ARG A 163 10.53 -26.07 24.95
N ASN A 164 10.94 -24.89 25.42
CA ASN A 164 10.24 -24.12 26.44
C ASN A 164 10.16 -22.64 26.05
N LEU A 165 9.21 -22.28 25.19
CA LEU A 165 8.92 -20.88 24.86
C LEU A 165 7.64 -20.41 25.56
N THR A 166 7.72 -19.30 26.31
CA THR A 166 6.54 -18.57 26.79
C THR A 166 6.16 -17.52 25.73
N ILE A 167 4.93 -17.58 25.22
CA ILE A 167 4.42 -16.73 24.14
C ILE A 167 3.29 -15.86 24.67
N PRO A 168 3.58 -14.63 25.13
CA PRO A 168 2.53 -13.65 25.39
C PRO A 168 1.96 -13.13 24.06
N ALA A 169 0.64 -13.10 23.95
CA ALA A 169 -0.05 -12.44 22.86
C ALA A 169 0.21 -10.91 22.90
N PRO A 170 0.19 -10.21 21.75
CA PRO A 170 0.43 -8.78 21.73
C PRO A 170 -0.73 -8.03 22.39
N ALA A 171 -0.40 -7.05 23.24
CA ALA A 171 -1.38 -6.14 23.84
C ALA A 171 -1.83 -5.03 22.87
N PHE A 172 -1.24 -4.94 21.68
CA PHE A 172 -1.66 -4.00 20.65
C PHE A 172 -1.63 -4.72 19.29
N LEU A 173 -2.77 -4.73 18.61
CA LEU A 173 -2.96 -5.28 17.26
C LEU A 173 -3.29 -4.12 16.34
N GLU A 174 -2.33 -3.77 15.48
CA GLU A 174 -2.44 -2.55 14.68
C GLU A 174 -3.70 -2.57 13.82
N GLN A 175 -4.42 -1.44 13.83
CA GLN A 175 -5.63 -1.19 13.07
C GLN A 175 -6.81 -2.12 13.44
N LYS A 176 -6.76 -2.76 14.60
CA LYS A 176 -7.84 -3.62 15.09
C LYS A 176 -8.23 -3.28 16.54
N LEU A 177 -7.33 -3.53 17.47
CA LEU A 177 -7.62 -3.43 18.90
C LEU A 177 -6.36 -3.28 19.75
N ALA A 178 -6.54 -2.88 21.01
CA ALA A 178 -5.53 -3.03 22.04
C ALA A 178 -6.12 -3.53 23.36
N HIS A 179 -5.26 -4.03 24.24
CA HIS A 179 -5.57 -4.38 25.61
C HIS A 179 -5.07 -3.27 26.53
N GLU A 180 -5.78 -3.01 27.63
CA GLU A 180 -5.34 -2.02 28.65
C GLU A 180 -3.95 -2.35 29.21
N ALA A 181 -3.56 -3.62 29.18
CA ALA A 181 -2.22 -4.12 29.50
C ALA A 181 -1.09 -3.42 28.72
N PHE A 182 -1.35 -2.83 27.56
CA PHE A 182 -0.37 -2.07 26.79
C PHE A 182 0.07 -0.78 27.51
N LEU A 183 -0.81 -0.15 28.31
CA LEU A 183 -0.55 1.17 28.88
C LEU A 183 0.49 1.19 30.02
N PRO A 184 0.48 0.26 31.01
CA PRO A 184 1.45 0.27 32.11
C PRO A 184 2.95 0.33 31.71
N PRO A 185 3.47 -0.46 30.75
CA PRO A 185 4.86 -0.31 30.32
C PRO A 185 5.11 1.05 29.67
N MET A 186 4.16 1.60 28.88
CA MET A 186 4.30 2.95 28.32
C MET A 186 4.39 4.03 29.41
N ARG A 187 3.60 3.88 30.49
CA ARG A 187 3.69 4.78 31.66
C ARG A 187 5.04 4.71 32.35
N ARG A 188 5.58 3.51 32.54
CA ARG A 188 6.92 3.32 33.12
C ARG A 188 8.02 3.97 32.29
N ILE A 189 7.92 3.90 30.95
CA ILE A 189 8.82 4.63 30.05
C ILE A 189 8.71 6.14 30.30
N GLY A 190 7.48 6.67 30.33
CA GLY A 190 7.22 8.08 30.62
C GLY A 190 7.79 8.53 31.97
N ASP A 191 7.61 7.72 33.02
CA ASP A 191 8.12 8.00 34.37
C ASP A 191 9.64 7.96 34.47
N ALA A 192 10.28 7.04 33.74
CA ALA A 192 11.72 6.88 33.75
C ALA A 192 12.45 7.95 32.92
N LEU A 193 11.83 8.43 31.85
CA LEU A 193 12.46 9.36 30.89
C LEU A 193 12.01 10.81 31.07
N GLY A 194 10.76 11.04 31.44
CA GLY A 194 10.19 12.37 31.65
C GLY A 194 10.77 13.01 32.91
N LYS A 195 11.28 14.25 32.78
CA LYS A 195 11.86 14.99 33.91
C LYS A 195 10.90 16.05 34.46
N GLY A 196 9.79 16.31 33.77
CA GLY A 196 8.78 17.28 34.20
C GLY A 196 9.37 18.68 34.29
N ALA A 197 9.68 19.30 33.14
CA ALA A 197 9.85 20.75 33.13
C ALA A 197 8.54 21.41 33.64
N PRO A 198 8.59 22.49 34.45
CA PRO A 198 7.37 23.13 34.95
C PRO A 198 6.45 23.55 33.80
N LEU A 199 5.13 23.38 33.99
CA LEU A 199 4.13 23.96 33.11
C LEU A 199 4.37 25.47 33.00
N GLU A 200 4.62 25.99 31.80
CA GLU A 200 4.57 27.44 31.59
C GLU A 200 3.16 27.93 31.95
N SER A 201 3.08 29.05 32.66
CA SER A 201 1.84 29.58 33.23
C SER A 201 0.80 29.98 32.17
N GLU A 202 1.23 30.15 30.90
CA GLU A 202 0.36 30.33 29.75
C GLU A 202 0.77 29.39 28.61
N PRO A 203 0.07 28.27 28.38
CA PRO A 203 0.50 27.31 27.38
C PRO A 203 0.12 27.81 25.98
N ARG A 204 1.06 28.53 25.34
CA ARG A 204 1.00 28.82 23.90
C ARG A 204 0.77 27.52 23.13
N PRO A 205 -0.12 27.50 22.12
CA PRO A 205 -0.34 26.32 21.30
C PRO A 205 0.96 25.97 20.57
N VAL A 206 1.26 24.67 20.48
CA VAL A 206 2.46 24.18 19.82
C VAL A 206 2.09 23.62 18.45
N TRP A 207 2.92 23.89 17.45
CA TRP A 207 2.88 23.22 16.14
C TRP A 207 4.06 22.27 16.01
N LEU A 208 3.77 20.98 15.81
CA LEU A 208 4.76 19.96 15.51
C LEU A 208 5.05 19.99 14.01
N SER A 209 6.10 20.72 13.65
CA SER A 209 6.55 20.84 12.27
C SER A 209 7.36 19.63 11.82
N LYS A 210 7.23 19.29 10.53
CA LYS A 210 8.09 18.34 9.83
C LYS A 210 8.95 18.99 8.75
N SER A 211 9.00 20.32 8.65
CA SER A 211 9.68 21.02 7.55
C SER A 211 11.20 20.83 7.51
N ARG A 212 11.81 20.48 8.65
CA ARG A 212 13.24 20.17 8.79
C ARG A 212 13.55 18.68 8.72
N MET A 213 12.52 17.84 8.55
CA MET A 213 12.68 16.41 8.39
C MET A 213 13.06 16.10 6.95
N GLY A 214 14.13 15.31 6.77
CA GLY A 214 14.57 14.85 5.46
C GLY A 214 13.61 13.85 4.79
N ILE A 215 14.11 13.12 3.80
CA ILE A 215 13.35 12.16 2.96
C ILE A 215 12.70 10.99 3.74
N ASN A 216 12.97 10.86 5.04
CA ASN A 216 12.45 9.78 5.90
C ASN A 216 11.01 10.04 6.39
N SER A 217 10.39 11.17 6.02
CA SER A 217 8.98 11.43 6.31
C SER A 217 8.09 10.77 5.27
N VAL A 218 7.05 10.05 5.71
CA VAL A 218 6.01 9.49 4.83
C VAL A 218 5.23 10.59 4.11
N ALA A 219 5.18 11.80 4.66
CA ALA A 219 4.47 12.91 4.04
C ALA A 219 5.16 14.27 4.16
N HIS A 220 5.05 15.08 3.11
CA HIS A 220 5.70 16.37 2.96
C HIS A 220 4.69 17.48 2.62
N ILE A 221 4.89 18.65 3.21
CA ILE A 221 4.06 19.84 2.98
C ILE A 221 4.98 20.92 2.42
N ALA A 222 4.85 21.21 1.12
CA ALA A 222 5.84 22.04 0.40
C ALA A 222 6.03 23.44 0.99
N ASN A 223 4.96 24.02 1.53
CA ASN A 223 4.96 25.35 2.12
C ASN A 223 4.72 25.32 3.64
N GLU A 224 5.19 24.27 4.33
CA GLU A 224 5.13 24.23 5.80
C GLU A 224 5.98 25.32 6.45
N ALA A 225 7.14 25.65 5.87
CA ALA A 225 7.99 26.73 6.37
C ALA A 225 7.27 28.09 6.33
N GLU A 226 6.51 28.38 5.28
CA GLU A 226 5.68 29.58 5.20
C GLU A 226 4.54 29.55 6.24
N LEU A 227 3.96 28.37 6.49
CA LEU A 227 2.97 28.19 7.56
C LEU A 227 3.57 28.48 8.94
N GLU A 228 4.80 28.05 9.22
CA GLU A 228 5.47 28.31 10.49
C GLU A 228 5.61 29.80 10.77
N GLU A 229 6.06 30.59 9.79
CA GLU A 229 6.19 32.05 9.92
C GLU A 229 4.86 32.71 10.31
N VAL A 230 3.77 32.29 9.64
CA VAL A 230 2.42 32.80 9.92
C VAL A 230 1.94 32.33 11.30
N LEU A 231 2.14 31.06 11.67
CA LEU A 231 1.74 30.53 12.97
C LEU A 231 2.46 31.23 14.14
N VAL A 232 3.74 31.57 13.98
CA VAL A 232 4.48 32.38 14.97
C VAL A 232 3.81 33.73 15.20
N SER A 233 3.34 34.39 14.12
CA SER A 233 2.60 35.66 14.23
C SER A 233 1.27 35.53 14.97
N PHE A 234 0.68 34.32 14.99
CA PHE A 234 -0.52 33.98 15.76
C PHE A 234 -0.23 33.44 17.17
N GLY A 235 1.03 33.49 17.61
CA GLY A 235 1.41 33.10 18.96
C GLY A 235 1.65 31.60 19.15
N PHE A 236 1.79 30.81 18.08
CA PHE A 236 2.21 29.42 18.21
C PHE A 236 3.70 29.31 18.52
N ASP A 237 4.08 28.25 19.22
CA ASP A 237 5.46 27.78 19.31
C ASP A 237 5.70 26.71 18.25
N ILE A 238 6.76 26.83 17.47
CA ILE A 238 7.13 25.83 16.45
C ILE A 238 8.14 24.87 17.05
N VAL A 239 7.83 23.58 17.01
CA VAL A 239 8.68 22.51 17.51
C VAL A 239 8.95 21.51 16.40
N TYR A 240 10.20 21.09 16.28
CA TYR A 240 10.67 20.08 15.32
C TYR A 240 11.01 18.80 16.11
N PRO A 241 10.10 17.81 16.20
CA PRO A 241 10.28 16.64 17.06
C PRO A 241 11.57 15.86 16.79
N GLU A 242 12.02 15.80 15.53
CA GLU A 242 13.26 15.15 15.10
C GLU A 242 14.53 15.79 15.66
N GLN A 243 14.46 17.05 16.11
CA GLN A 243 15.57 17.76 16.75
C GLN A 243 15.55 17.60 18.28
N LEU A 244 14.50 16.99 18.83
CA LEU A 244 14.35 16.75 20.26
C LEU A 244 14.80 15.34 20.62
N THR A 245 15.48 15.22 21.76
CA THR A 245 15.70 13.94 22.41
C THR A 245 14.36 13.33 22.86
N LEU A 246 14.31 12.01 22.99
CA LEU A 246 13.08 11.33 23.42
C LEU A 246 12.54 11.82 24.78
N PRO A 247 13.36 12.05 25.83
CA PRO A 247 12.90 12.72 27.06
C PRO A 247 12.23 14.07 26.80
N GLN A 248 12.81 14.91 25.94
CA GLN A 248 12.22 16.22 25.60
C GLN A 248 10.90 16.08 24.83
N GLN A 249 10.78 15.08 23.96
CA GLN A 249 9.51 14.76 23.29
C GLN A 249 8.45 14.30 24.31
N ILE A 250 8.80 13.43 25.26
CA ILE A 250 7.87 13.00 26.32
C ILE A 250 7.44 14.18 27.20
N ASP A 251 8.38 15.05 27.57
CA ASP A 251 8.09 16.26 28.34
C ASP A 251 7.18 17.23 27.55
N LEU A 252 7.34 17.34 26.23
CA LEU A 252 6.47 18.15 25.37
C LEU A 252 4.99 17.74 25.51
N PHE A 253 4.69 16.45 25.38
CA PHE A 253 3.32 15.93 25.54
C PHE A 253 2.84 15.97 27.00
N SER A 254 3.77 16.05 27.96
CA SER A 254 3.46 16.17 29.38
C SER A 254 3.26 17.59 29.87
N ASN A 255 3.71 18.60 29.12
CA ASN A 255 3.69 19.99 29.56
C ASN A 255 2.89 20.92 28.65
N ARG A 256 2.58 20.53 27.41
CA ARG A 256 1.78 21.34 26.49
C ARG A 256 0.32 20.91 26.50
N GLN A 257 -0.58 21.87 26.70
CA GLN A 257 -2.02 21.61 26.71
C GLN A 257 -2.64 21.53 25.32
N ASN A 258 -2.11 22.27 24.34
CA ASN A 258 -2.66 22.34 22.98
C ASN A 258 -1.54 22.03 21.97
N ILE A 259 -1.63 20.87 21.32
CA ILE A 259 -0.62 20.36 20.40
C ILE A 259 -1.26 20.16 19.03
N PHE A 260 -0.67 20.78 18.01
CA PHE A 260 -1.12 20.76 16.62
C PHE A 260 -0.06 20.17 15.70
N GLY A 261 -0.46 19.68 14.55
CA GLY A 261 0.45 19.25 13.50
C GLY A 261 -0.20 18.28 12.53
N PHE A 262 0.52 17.93 11.47
CA PHE A 262 0.07 16.91 10.54
C PHE A 262 0.21 15.52 11.14
N ALA A 263 -0.83 14.69 10.97
CA ALA A 263 -0.89 13.34 11.52
C ALA A 263 0.39 12.54 11.16
N GLY A 264 0.98 11.91 12.17
CA GLY A 264 2.26 11.22 12.07
C GLY A 264 2.67 10.63 13.42
N SER A 265 3.68 9.77 13.42
CA SER A 265 4.04 8.98 14.60
C SER A 265 4.52 9.80 15.80
N ALA A 266 4.90 11.07 15.60
CA ALA A 266 5.23 11.98 16.70
C ALA A 266 4.08 12.10 17.72
N PHE A 267 2.83 12.02 17.28
CA PHE A 267 1.66 12.07 18.15
C PHE A 267 1.48 10.83 19.02
N HIS A 268 2.08 9.68 18.68
CA HIS A 268 2.01 8.49 19.53
C HIS A 268 2.69 8.71 20.89
N ASN A 269 3.62 9.67 21.00
CA ASN A 269 4.32 10.01 22.24
C ASN A 269 3.39 10.35 23.41
N HIS A 270 2.14 10.79 23.16
CA HIS A 270 1.20 11.08 24.23
C HIS A 270 0.96 9.86 25.15
N ILE A 271 1.15 8.63 24.65
CA ILE A 271 0.94 7.39 25.41
C ILE A 271 1.89 7.28 26.62
N PHE A 272 3.05 7.92 26.55
CA PHE A 272 4.01 7.98 27.65
C PHE A 272 3.58 8.99 28.72
N SER A 273 2.76 9.98 28.39
CA SER A 273 2.42 11.07 29.30
C SER A 273 1.18 10.79 30.15
N ARG A 274 1.31 10.94 31.48
CA ARG A 274 0.16 10.92 32.41
C ARG A 274 -0.80 12.08 32.20
N GLN A 275 -0.32 13.20 31.66
CA GLN A 275 -1.20 14.30 31.28
C GLN A 275 -1.94 13.93 29.98
N ARG A 276 -3.14 14.48 29.83
CA ARG A 276 -4.00 14.27 28.66
C ARG A 276 -3.98 15.55 27.84
N PRO A 277 -3.00 15.75 26.95
CA PRO A 277 -2.96 16.94 26.12
C PRO A 277 -4.19 16.98 25.20
N ARG A 278 -4.59 18.19 24.82
CA ARG A 278 -5.53 18.39 23.71
C ARG A 278 -4.72 18.38 22.43
N ILE A 279 -5.01 17.41 21.57
CA ILE A 279 -4.30 17.20 20.32
C ILE A 279 -5.24 17.57 19.17
N THR A 280 -4.74 18.31 18.19
CA THR A 280 -5.42 18.54 16.91
C THR A 280 -4.52 18.05 15.78
N CYS A 281 -4.86 16.89 15.24
CA CYS A 281 -4.17 16.25 14.14
C CYS A 281 -4.79 16.66 12.80
N ILE A 282 -3.97 17.17 11.90
CA ILE A 282 -4.37 17.45 10.52
C ILE A 282 -4.04 16.23 9.66
N THR A 283 -5.07 15.55 9.18
CA THR A 283 -4.95 14.41 8.28
C THR A 283 -4.67 14.86 6.86
N LEU A 284 -3.88 14.07 6.12
CA LEU A 284 -3.52 14.34 4.71
C LEU A 284 -4.37 13.54 3.72
N ASP A 285 -5.21 12.64 4.24
CA ASP A 285 -6.14 11.80 3.52
C ASP A 285 -7.52 11.87 4.18
N LYS A 286 -8.55 11.45 3.45
CA LYS A 286 -9.95 11.46 3.92
C LYS A 286 -10.26 10.33 4.92
N PHE A 287 -9.23 9.68 5.46
CA PHE A 287 -9.35 8.63 6.46
C PHE A 287 -8.32 8.78 7.59
N ILE A 288 -8.64 8.20 8.74
CA ILE A 288 -7.77 8.14 9.92
C ILE A 288 -7.28 6.70 10.11
N ASN A 289 -5.96 6.51 10.22
CA ASN A 289 -5.41 5.22 10.66
C ASN A 289 -5.83 4.97 12.12
N THR A 290 -6.54 3.88 12.39
CA THR A 290 -7.15 3.67 13.71
C THR A 290 -6.14 3.41 14.84
N ASN A 291 -4.86 3.16 14.55
CA ASN A 291 -3.80 3.12 15.58
C ASN A 291 -3.81 4.39 16.45
N PHE A 292 -4.04 5.55 15.84
CA PHE A 292 -4.12 6.81 16.58
C PHE A 292 -5.32 6.82 17.54
N LEU A 293 -6.50 6.40 17.08
CA LEU A 293 -7.72 6.35 17.88
C LEU A 293 -7.63 5.31 19.02
N ILE A 294 -6.96 4.18 18.79
CA ILE A 294 -6.72 3.17 19.82
C ILE A 294 -5.80 3.73 20.91
N LEU A 295 -4.71 4.40 20.53
CA LEU A 295 -3.80 5.06 21.48
C LEU A 295 -4.53 6.17 22.25
N ASP A 296 -5.32 6.99 21.57
CA ASP A 296 -6.15 8.02 22.20
C ASP A 296 -7.08 7.42 23.25
N LYS A 297 -7.76 6.31 22.91
CA LYS A 297 -8.69 5.61 23.81
C LYS A 297 -7.96 5.02 25.03
N LEU A 298 -6.81 4.37 24.82
CA LEU A 298 -5.98 3.83 25.91
C LEU A 298 -5.49 4.93 26.86
N ASN A 299 -4.99 6.03 26.32
CA ASN A 299 -4.47 7.14 27.11
C ASN A 299 -5.59 8.04 27.68
N ALA A 300 -6.80 7.88 27.16
CA ALA A 300 -7.92 8.81 27.27
C ALA A 300 -7.50 10.26 26.92
N SER A 301 -6.74 10.38 25.84
CA SER A 301 -6.35 11.67 25.24
C SER A 301 -7.54 12.39 24.64
N ASP A 302 -7.44 13.71 24.56
CA ASP A 302 -8.47 14.56 23.97
C ASP A 302 -8.04 15.00 22.57
N THR A 303 -8.29 14.14 21.59
CA THR A 303 -7.75 14.31 20.24
C THR A 303 -8.84 14.62 19.22
N ARG A 304 -8.58 15.63 18.39
CA ARG A 304 -9.40 16.03 17.24
C ARG A 304 -8.65 15.72 15.95
N TYR A 305 -9.33 15.14 14.97
CA TYR A 305 -8.80 14.90 13.62
C TYR A 305 -9.52 15.77 12.61
N LEU A 306 -8.77 16.49 11.79
CA LEU A 306 -9.30 17.44 10.81
C LEU A 306 -8.73 17.15 9.43
N TYR A 307 -9.54 17.31 8.38
CA TYR A 307 -9.09 17.28 7.00
C TYR A 307 -9.51 18.58 6.29
N PRO A 308 -8.56 19.41 5.81
CA PRO A 308 -8.85 20.68 5.15
C PRO A 308 -9.22 20.48 3.68
N PHE A 309 -10.45 20.01 3.43
CA PHE A 309 -10.94 19.60 2.10
C PHE A 309 -10.70 20.61 0.97
N ASP A 310 -10.81 21.90 1.24
CA ASP A 310 -10.73 22.96 0.22
C ASP A 310 -9.39 23.70 0.19
N ASN A 311 -8.55 23.51 1.20
CA ASN A 311 -7.35 24.32 1.44
C ASN A 311 -6.03 23.53 1.34
N ILE A 312 -6.09 22.23 1.08
CA ILE A 312 -4.94 21.40 0.72
C ILE A 312 -5.09 20.90 -0.71
N GLU A 313 -4.01 20.99 -1.48
CA GLU A 313 -3.88 20.39 -2.80
C GLU A 313 -2.78 19.33 -2.84
N ASN A 314 -2.98 18.31 -3.67
CA ASN A 314 -1.97 17.31 -3.96
C ASN A 314 -0.92 17.89 -4.89
N ILE A 315 0.34 17.68 -4.56
CA ILE A 315 1.47 18.05 -5.40
C ILE A 315 2.45 16.88 -5.45
N GLU A 316 3.33 16.88 -6.44
CA GLU A 316 4.35 15.85 -6.61
C GLU A 316 5.72 16.39 -6.24
N ILE A 317 6.40 15.71 -5.32
CA ILE A 317 7.80 15.99 -4.97
C ILE A 317 8.52 14.65 -4.91
N SER A 318 9.59 14.52 -5.70
CA SER A 318 10.42 13.31 -5.73
C SER A 318 10.92 12.95 -4.34
N GLY A 319 10.84 11.67 -3.98
CA GLY A 319 11.32 11.16 -2.69
C GLY A 319 10.30 11.09 -1.57
N TYR A 320 9.09 11.64 -1.74
CA TYR A 320 8.03 11.58 -0.73
C TYR A 320 6.82 10.76 -1.21
N ILE A 321 6.23 9.94 -0.32
CA ILE A 321 5.06 9.09 -0.61
C ILE A 321 3.80 9.96 -0.79
N CYS A 322 3.64 10.98 0.04
CA CYS A 322 2.50 11.89 0.02
C CYS A 322 2.98 13.34 0.13
N SER A 323 2.80 14.14 -0.92
CA SER A 323 3.13 15.56 -0.91
C SER A 323 1.88 16.42 -1.08
N ARG A 324 1.80 17.48 -0.29
CA ARG A 324 0.68 18.43 -0.28
C ARG A 324 1.19 19.86 -0.25
N LYS A 325 0.34 20.78 -0.71
CA LYS A 325 0.55 22.23 -0.57
C LYS A 325 -0.70 22.86 0.02
N ILE A 326 -0.51 23.82 0.90
CA ILE A 326 -1.60 24.61 1.49
C ILE A 326 -1.90 25.76 0.54
N ARG A 327 -3.16 25.91 0.11
CA ARG A 327 -3.56 26.95 -0.86
C ARG A 327 -3.55 28.34 -0.26
N ASP A 328 -4.15 28.50 0.92
CA ASP A 328 -4.22 29.74 1.69
C ASP A 328 -3.72 29.49 3.12
N ILE A 329 -2.44 29.80 3.34
CA ILE A 329 -1.76 29.65 4.63
C ILE A 329 -2.37 30.55 5.70
N ASN A 330 -2.72 31.79 5.37
CA ASN A 330 -3.25 32.76 6.33
C ASN A 330 -4.62 32.33 6.84
N ARG A 331 -5.48 31.84 5.94
CA ARG A 331 -6.74 31.21 6.32
C ARG A 331 -6.50 29.98 7.18
N PHE A 332 -5.60 29.09 6.76
CA PHE A 332 -5.31 27.85 7.50
C PHE A 332 -4.84 28.14 8.94
N ALA A 333 -3.89 29.06 9.11
CA ALA A 333 -3.37 29.45 10.42
C ALA A 333 -4.44 30.10 11.32
N ARG A 334 -5.31 30.95 10.76
CA ARG A 334 -6.44 31.54 11.51
C ARG A 334 -7.41 30.47 12.00
N GLU A 335 -7.76 29.51 11.14
CA GLU A 335 -8.64 28.39 11.52
C GLU A 335 -8.02 27.55 12.65
N LEU A 336 -6.71 27.28 12.61
CA LEU A 336 -5.99 26.59 13.69
C LEU A 336 -6.03 27.37 15.02
N LEU A 337 -5.83 28.69 14.98
CA LEU A 337 -5.94 29.54 16.17
C LEU A 337 -7.36 29.51 16.76
N GLU A 338 -8.39 29.62 15.92
CA GLU A 338 -9.79 29.51 16.35
C GLU A 338 -10.02 28.15 17.05
N ILE A 339 -9.56 27.05 16.46
CA ILE A 339 -9.69 25.70 17.03
C ILE A 339 -8.98 25.58 18.38
N SER A 340 -7.82 26.25 18.56
CA SER A 340 -7.07 26.23 19.83
C SER A 340 -7.84 26.84 21.00
N SER A 341 -8.74 27.77 20.72
CA SER A 341 -9.61 28.41 21.72
C SER A 341 -10.88 27.62 22.03
N LEU A 342 -11.27 26.67 21.17
CA LEU A 342 -12.51 25.91 21.33
C LEU A 342 -12.37 24.80 22.38
N PRO A 343 -13.28 24.70 23.38
CA PRO A 343 -13.29 23.57 24.29
C PRO A 343 -13.57 22.27 23.53
N THR A 344 -12.75 21.27 23.77
CA THR A 344 -12.79 19.93 23.16
C THR A 344 -14.11 19.20 23.36
N ARG A 345 -14.82 19.46 24.47
CA ARG A 345 -16.09 18.81 24.83
C ARG A 345 -17.35 19.43 24.25
N ASN A 346 -17.30 20.61 23.63
CA ASN A 346 -18.50 21.16 23.00
C ASN A 346 -18.69 20.58 21.61
N LYS A 347 -19.80 19.87 21.42
CA LYS A 347 -20.37 19.58 20.10
C LYS A 347 -20.46 20.90 19.33
N ILE A 348 -19.53 21.15 18.43
CA ILE A 348 -19.63 22.26 17.48
C ILE A 348 -20.83 21.90 16.60
N PRO A 349 -21.91 22.71 16.57
CA PRO A 349 -23.07 22.43 15.73
C PRO A 349 -22.64 22.31 14.27
N GLY A 350 -22.82 21.14 13.67
CA GLY A 350 -22.38 20.84 12.30
C GLY A 350 -21.23 19.84 12.19
N LEU A 351 -20.53 19.50 13.28
CA LEU A 351 -19.61 18.36 13.29
C LEU A 351 -20.38 17.05 13.46
N ALA A 352 -20.46 16.25 12.39
CA ALA A 352 -20.66 14.83 12.53
C ALA A 352 -19.41 14.26 13.21
N PHE A 353 -19.50 14.00 14.51
CA PHE A 353 -18.64 13.02 15.14
C PHE A 353 -18.95 11.69 14.45
N ALA A 354 -17.93 10.90 14.13
CA ALA A 354 -18.14 9.52 13.79
C ALA A 354 -18.96 8.90 14.92
N ASP A 355 -20.20 8.55 14.59
CA ASP A 355 -21.07 7.82 15.47
C ASP A 355 -20.45 6.43 15.66
N ASN A 356 -20.47 5.90 16.88
CA ASN A 356 -20.00 4.55 17.19
C ASN A 356 -20.98 3.47 16.68
N SER A 357 -21.68 3.73 15.57
CA SER A 357 -22.64 2.83 14.95
C SER A 357 -22.06 2.25 13.66
N PRO A 358 -22.03 0.91 13.50
CA PRO A 358 -21.48 0.28 12.32
C PRO A 358 -22.46 0.50 11.18
N THR A 359 -22.22 1.51 10.36
CA THR A 359 -22.98 1.70 9.12
C THR A 359 -22.00 1.92 7.96
N GLY A 360 -21.95 0.91 7.09
CA GLY A 360 -21.21 0.95 5.83
C GLY A 360 -19.90 0.17 5.88
N SER A 361 -19.96 -1.08 5.43
CA SER A 361 -18.80 -1.87 5.01
C SER A 361 -18.08 -1.13 3.86
N ALA A 362 -17.17 -0.23 4.18
CA ALA A 362 -16.17 0.23 3.23
C ALA A 362 -15.03 -0.79 3.25
N MET A 363 -14.99 -1.68 2.26
CA MET A 363 -13.83 -2.53 2.01
C MET A 363 -12.64 -1.61 1.70
N ILE A 364 -11.57 -1.67 2.51
CA ILE A 364 -10.37 -0.83 2.33
C ILE A 364 -9.17 -1.75 2.10
N TYR A 365 -8.51 -1.51 0.98
CA TYR A 365 -7.51 -2.38 0.39
C TYR A 365 -6.09 -1.96 0.71
N ASN A 366 -5.18 -2.92 0.69
CA ASN A 366 -3.74 -2.74 0.81
C ASN A 366 -3.24 -1.96 -0.42
N ALA A 367 -2.37 -0.95 -0.26
CA ALA A 367 -1.87 -0.15 -1.38
C ALA A 367 -1.13 -1.00 -2.45
N ASN A 368 -0.72 -2.21 -2.09
CA ASN A 368 -0.10 -3.21 -2.95
C ASN A 368 -1.02 -4.39 -3.31
N CYS A 369 -2.25 -4.40 -2.78
CA CYS A 369 -3.30 -5.39 -3.03
C CYS A 369 -4.67 -4.70 -2.92
N LEU A 370 -5.15 -4.24 -4.07
CA LEU A 370 -6.36 -3.46 -4.34
C LEU A 370 -7.62 -4.34 -4.48
N PRO A 371 -8.84 -3.74 -4.54
CA PRO A 371 -10.03 -4.48 -4.94
C PRO A 371 -9.87 -5.15 -6.28
N ASP A 372 -10.64 -6.22 -6.48
CA ASP A 372 -10.97 -6.66 -7.83
C ASP A 372 -11.66 -5.50 -8.55
N LEU A 373 -11.31 -5.31 -9.82
CA LEU A 373 -11.96 -4.31 -10.64
C LEU A 373 -13.44 -4.66 -10.78
N ALA A 374 -14.31 -3.69 -10.48
CA ALA A 374 -15.76 -3.89 -10.39
C ALA A 374 -16.49 -3.51 -11.68
N GLY A 375 -15.77 -3.14 -12.74
CA GLY A 375 -16.31 -2.84 -14.05
C GLY A 375 -16.85 -4.07 -14.76
N GLU A 376 -17.35 -3.86 -15.97
CA GLU A 376 -17.82 -4.94 -16.84
C GLU A 376 -16.68 -5.91 -17.16
N SER A 377 -16.99 -7.18 -17.45
CA SER A 377 -15.96 -8.11 -17.90
C SER A 377 -15.30 -7.56 -19.16
N TYR A 378 -13.97 -7.71 -19.29
CA TYR A 378 -13.25 -7.29 -20.49
C TYR A 378 -13.87 -7.86 -21.77
N ARG A 379 -14.46 -9.07 -21.72
CA ARG A 379 -15.17 -9.68 -22.85
C ARG A 379 -16.44 -8.92 -23.24
N ASP A 380 -17.20 -8.42 -22.26
CA ASP A 380 -18.38 -7.59 -22.52
C ASP A 380 -17.98 -6.24 -23.11
N THR A 381 -16.87 -5.65 -22.62
CA THR A 381 -16.29 -4.44 -23.19
C THR A 381 -15.84 -4.69 -24.65
N LEU A 382 -15.21 -5.82 -24.95
CA LEU A 382 -14.85 -6.20 -26.33
C LEU A 382 -16.07 -6.41 -27.23
N ILE A 383 -17.15 -7.03 -26.74
CA ILE A 383 -18.42 -7.16 -27.48
C ILE A 383 -18.95 -5.78 -27.85
N LYS A 384 -18.97 -4.84 -26.89
CA LYS A 384 -19.39 -3.46 -27.14
C LYS A 384 -18.51 -2.78 -28.17
N LEU A 385 -17.19 -2.94 -28.09
CA LEU A 385 -16.25 -2.36 -29.05
C LEU A 385 -16.48 -2.91 -30.47
N HIS A 386 -16.61 -4.22 -30.64
CA HIS A 386 -16.91 -4.80 -31.95
C HIS A 386 -18.23 -4.27 -32.53
N HIS A 387 -19.25 -4.07 -31.69
CA HIS A 387 -20.53 -3.52 -32.14
C HIS A 387 -20.43 -2.02 -32.47
N GLU A 388 -19.91 -1.19 -31.57
CA GLU A 388 -19.87 0.27 -31.72
C GLU A 388 -18.85 0.75 -32.76
N LEU A 389 -17.70 0.08 -32.86
CA LEU A 389 -16.69 0.39 -33.86
C LEU A 389 -17.05 -0.20 -35.22
N SER A 390 -17.71 -1.36 -35.25
CA SER A 390 -18.00 -2.12 -36.48
C SER A 390 -16.78 -2.19 -37.41
N PRO A 391 -15.64 -2.73 -36.94
CA PRO A 391 -14.35 -2.61 -37.65
C PRO A 391 -14.42 -3.30 -39.03
N ALA A 392 -13.74 -2.75 -40.04
CA ALA A 392 -13.63 -3.41 -41.34
C ALA A 392 -12.46 -4.41 -41.37
N ALA A 393 -11.44 -4.20 -40.54
CA ALA A 393 -10.33 -5.13 -40.34
C ALA A 393 -9.95 -5.27 -38.86
N TYR A 394 -9.76 -6.51 -38.42
CA TYR A 394 -9.44 -6.88 -37.04
C TYR A 394 -8.15 -7.70 -36.95
N LEU A 395 -7.30 -7.37 -35.97
CA LEU A 395 -6.12 -8.16 -35.61
C LEU A 395 -6.23 -8.64 -34.16
N GLU A 396 -5.91 -9.90 -33.93
CA GLU A 396 -5.71 -10.46 -32.59
C GLU A 396 -4.33 -11.12 -32.46
N ILE A 397 -3.58 -10.75 -31.42
CA ILE A 397 -2.32 -11.39 -31.03
C ILE A 397 -2.52 -12.04 -29.66
N GLY A 398 -2.22 -13.34 -29.56
CA GLY A 398 -2.48 -14.13 -28.36
C GLY A 398 -3.87 -14.79 -28.36
N THR A 399 -4.26 -15.37 -29.49
CA THR A 399 -5.59 -15.95 -29.66
C THR A 399 -5.88 -17.16 -28.78
N LEU A 400 -4.87 -17.97 -28.48
CA LEU A 400 -4.95 -19.20 -27.68
C LEU A 400 -6.18 -20.07 -28.03
N THR A 401 -7.27 -19.96 -27.28
CA THR A 401 -8.50 -20.75 -27.46
C THR A 401 -9.48 -20.18 -28.49
N GLY A 402 -9.29 -18.94 -28.92
CA GLY A 402 -10.12 -18.24 -29.91
C GLY A 402 -11.40 -17.62 -29.34
N GLY A 403 -11.58 -17.64 -28.02
CA GLY A 403 -12.80 -17.12 -27.40
C GLY A 403 -13.04 -15.63 -27.66
N THR A 404 -12.00 -14.80 -27.69
CA THR A 404 -12.10 -13.37 -28.02
C THR A 404 -12.18 -13.14 -29.52
N LEU A 405 -11.44 -13.90 -30.34
CA LEU A 405 -11.56 -13.89 -31.80
C LEU A 405 -12.99 -14.14 -32.29
N ALA A 406 -13.74 -15.03 -31.62
CA ALA A 406 -15.13 -15.34 -31.94
C ALA A 406 -16.06 -14.13 -31.81
N LEU A 407 -15.69 -13.10 -31.04
CA LEU A 407 -16.48 -11.87 -30.87
C LEU A 407 -16.47 -11.00 -32.14
N SER A 408 -15.41 -11.09 -32.95
CA SER A 408 -15.29 -10.36 -34.20
C SER A 408 -16.23 -10.92 -35.28
N ARG A 409 -16.84 -10.03 -36.06
CA ARG A 409 -17.57 -10.37 -37.30
C ARG A 409 -16.85 -9.91 -38.57
N SER A 410 -15.69 -9.29 -38.39
CA SER A 410 -14.94 -8.59 -39.42
C SER A 410 -13.86 -9.49 -40.02
N PRO A 411 -13.37 -9.21 -41.24
CA PRO A 411 -12.11 -9.76 -41.72
C PRO A 411 -11.04 -9.73 -40.63
N SER A 412 -10.53 -10.91 -40.24
CA SER A 412 -9.68 -11.05 -39.05
C SER A 412 -8.37 -11.75 -39.36
N ILE A 413 -7.28 -11.28 -38.75
CA ILE A 413 -6.00 -12.00 -38.62
C ILE A 413 -5.85 -12.40 -37.15
N ALA A 414 -5.52 -13.67 -36.92
CA ALA A 414 -5.20 -14.23 -35.61
C ALA A 414 -3.75 -14.72 -35.62
N ILE A 415 -2.97 -14.32 -34.62
CA ILE A 415 -1.55 -14.68 -34.48
C ILE A 415 -1.34 -15.30 -33.11
N ASP A 416 -0.78 -16.50 -33.10
CA ASP A 416 -0.44 -17.20 -31.85
C ASP A 416 0.64 -18.24 -32.10
N PRO A 417 1.70 -18.35 -31.28
CA PRO A 417 2.72 -19.40 -31.46
C PRO A 417 2.14 -20.82 -31.31
N LYS A 418 1.03 -20.97 -30.59
CA LYS A 418 0.37 -22.25 -30.32
C LYS A 418 -1.14 -22.09 -30.09
N PHE A 419 -1.91 -22.02 -31.18
CA PHE A 419 -3.36 -22.14 -31.11
C PHE A 419 -3.84 -23.41 -30.38
N GLN A 420 -4.91 -23.24 -29.62
CA GLN A 420 -5.67 -24.26 -28.91
C GLN A 420 -7.17 -24.03 -29.13
N ILE A 421 -7.58 -23.74 -30.37
CA ILE A 421 -8.96 -23.40 -30.71
C ILE A 421 -9.91 -24.51 -30.26
N THR A 422 -10.85 -24.17 -29.37
CA THR A 422 -11.80 -25.11 -28.77
C THR A 422 -13.26 -24.83 -29.16
N SER A 423 -13.53 -23.74 -29.88
CA SER A 423 -14.88 -23.34 -30.31
C SER A 423 -14.92 -22.91 -31.78
N GLU A 424 -16.13 -22.70 -32.31
CA GLU A 424 -16.33 -22.06 -33.60
C GLU A 424 -15.90 -20.58 -33.49
N VAL A 425 -15.02 -20.13 -34.39
CA VAL A 425 -14.38 -18.81 -34.34
C VAL A 425 -14.48 -18.04 -35.66
N ILE A 426 -14.95 -18.67 -36.73
CA ILE A 426 -15.10 -18.06 -38.05
C ILE A 426 -16.37 -17.21 -38.08
N GLY A 427 -17.49 -17.74 -37.57
CA GLY A 427 -18.77 -17.04 -37.51
C GLY A 427 -19.19 -16.43 -38.86
N GLU A 428 -19.49 -15.12 -38.86
CA GLU A 428 -19.91 -14.36 -40.04
C GLU A 428 -18.75 -13.69 -40.81
N LYS A 429 -17.49 -13.93 -40.40
CA LYS A 429 -16.33 -13.27 -41.00
C LYS A 429 -16.17 -13.69 -42.47
N SER A 430 -16.00 -12.72 -43.36
CA SER A 430 -15.73 -13.00 -44.77
C SER A 430 -14.33 -13.59 -45.01
N VAL A 431 -13.37 -13.25 -44.14
CA VAL A 431 -11.99 -13.78 -44.14
C VAL A 431 -11.53 -13.94 -42.69
N CYS A 432 -10.90 -15.07 -42.37
CA CYS A 432 -10.26 -15.30 -41.08
C CYS A 432 -8.94 -16.06 -41.29
N LEU A 433 -7.82 -15.39 -41.07
CA LEU A 433 -6.47 -15.92 -41.32
C LEU A 433 -5.79 -16.27 -39.99
N PHE A 434 -5.24 -17.48 -39.90
CA PHE A 434 -4.53 -17.97 -38.71
C PHE A 434 -3.04 -18.13 -39.02
N TYR A 435 -2.20 -17.46 -38.24
CA TYR A 435 -0.75 -17.55 -38.34
C TYR A 435 -0.17 -18.14 -37.06
N GLN A 436 0.24 -19.41 -37.13
CA GLN A 436 0.76 -20.14 -35.97
C GLN A 436 2.27 -19.89 -35.82
N LEU A 437 2.64 -18.72 -35.31
CA LEU A 437 4.01 -18.23 -35.19
C LEU A 437 4.09 -17.04 -34.23
N GLU A 438 5.30 -16.65 -33.84
CA GLU A 438 5.54 -15.47 -33.00
C GLU A 438 5.24 -14.17 -33.76
N SER A 439 4.65 -13.17 -33.08
CA SER A 439 4.24 -11.89 -33.71
C SER A 439 5.39 -11.15 -34.38
N ASP A 440 6.58 -11.12 -33.78
CA ASP A 440 7.78 -10.51 -34.39
C ASP A 440 8.12 -11.16 -35.75
N THR A 441 7.93 -12.47 -35.88
CA THR A 441 8.11 -13.18 -37.16
C THR A 441 7.00 -12.82 -38.15
N PHE A 442 5.76 -12.66 -37.68
CA PHE A 442 4.66 -12.25 -38.53
C PHE A 442 4.92 -10.88 -39.17
N PHE A 443 5.20 -9.87 -38.36
CA PHE A 443 5.40 -8.50 -38.84
C PHE A 443 6.67 -8.31 -39.67
N ARG A 444 7.63 -9.24 -39.58
CA ARG A 444 8.80 -9.28 -40.48
C ARG A 444 8.43 -9.77 -41.87
N ASP A 445 7.60 -10.80 -41.96
CA ASP A 445 7.39 -11.57 -43.19
C ASP A 445 6.10 -11.17 -43.95
N TYR A 446 5.16 -10.51 -43.28
CA TYR A 446 3.84 -10.17 -43.82
C TYR A 446 3.49 -8.69 -43.63
N THR A 447 2.71 -8.15 -44.57
CA THR A 447 2.05 -6.84 -44.45
C THR A 447 0.54 -7.01 -44.40
N LEU A 448 -0.11 -6.36 -43.45
CA LEU A 448 -1.51 -6.64 -43.13
C LEU A 448 -2.46 -6.13 -44.23
N GLU A 449 -2.09 -5.03 -44.89
CA GLU A 449 -2.85 -4.45 -46.00
C GLU A 449 -2.87 -5.41 -47.20
N ALA A 450 -1.81 -6.20 -47.40
CA ALA A 450 -1.78 -7.22 -48.46
C ALA A 450 -2.67 -8.42 -48.12
N LEU A 451 -2.88 -8.71 -46.82
CA LEU A 451 -3.65 -9.85 -46.35
C LEU A 451 -5.15 -9.56 -46.24
N LEU A 452 -5.52 -8.38 -45.72
CA LEU A 452 -6.92 -7.98 -45.50
C LEU A 452 -7.46 -7.00 -46.55
N GLY A 453 -6.57 -6.36 -47.33
CA GLY A 453 -6.96 -5.34 -48.31
C GLY A 453 -7.22 -3.95 -47.71
N SER A 454 -7.02 -3.77 -46.41
CA SER A 454 -7.19 -2.48 -45.71
C SER A 454 -6.27 -2.38 -44.50
N ALA A 455 -6.11 -1.16 -43.96
CA ALA A 455 -5.50 -0.92 -42.66
C ALA A 455 -6.40 -1.44 -41.52
N LEU A 456 -5.84 -1.62 -40.33
CA LEU A 456 -6.55 -2.09 -39.15
C LEU A 456 -7.42 -1.02 -38.51
N ASP A 457 -8.67 -1.36 -38.20
CA ASP A 457 -9.57 -0.49 -37.44
C ASP A 457 -9.61 -0.86 -35.95
N PHE A 458 -9.42 -2.13 -35.64
CA PHE A 458 -9.39 -2.61 -34.27
C PHE A 458 -8.36 -3.73 -34.08
N THR A 459 -7.56 -3.62 -33.03
CA THR A 459 -6.54 -4.61 -32.68
C THR A 459 -6.67 -4.97 -31.22
N PHE A 460 -6.56 -6.27 -30.89
CA PHE A 460 -6.49 -6.77 -29.52
C PHE A 460 -5.14 -7.46 -29.28
N LEU A 461 -4.41 -6.99 -28.26
CA LEU A 461 -3.09 -7.48 -27.88
C LEU A 461 -3.17 -8.15 -26.51
N ASP A 462 -3.02 -9.48 -26.51
CA ASP A 462 -3.01 -10.36 -25.32
C ASP A 462 -1.99 -11.49 -25.50
N GLY A 463 -0.82 -11.15 -26.06
CA GLY A 463 0.26 -12.08 -26.38
C GLY A 463 1.14 -12.44 -25.17
N MET A 464 2.47 -12.37 -25.35
CA MET A 464 3.40 -12.62 -24.25
C MET A 464 3.35 -11.47 -23.23
N HIS A 465 3.18 -11.79 -21.95
CA HIS A 465 3.08 -10.81 -20.88
C HIS A 465 4.45 -10.29 -20.40
N HIS A 466 5.34 -9.93 -21.33
CA HIS A 466 6.48 -9.08 -21.00
C HIS A 466 6.38 -7.74 -21.72
N CYS A 467 6.71 -6.69 -20.99
CA CYS A 467 6.48 -5.32 -21.43
C CYS A 467 7.21 -4.98 -22.74
N GLU A 468 8.39 -5.56 -22.99
CA GLU A 468 9.14 -5.35 -24.22
C GLU A 468 8.49 -6.03 -25.43
N PHE A 469 7.77 -7.14 -25.25
CA PHE A 469 7.02 -7.79 -26.33
C PHE A 469 5.76 -7.00 -26.64
N LEU A 470 4.99 -6.61 -25.61
CA LEU A 470 3.78 -5.81 -25.81
C LEU A 470 4.10 -4.46 -26.46
N LEU A 471 5.23 -3.83 -26.13
CA LEU A 471 5.66 -2.59 -26.78
C LEU A 471 5.93 -2.80 -28.28
N ARG A 472 6.56 -3.92 -28.68
CA ARG A 472 6.78 -4.25 -30.10
C ARG A 472 5.49 -4.57 -30.82
N ASP A 473 4.60 -5.32 -30.20
CA ASP A 473 3.27 -5.62 -30.74
C ASP A 473 2.47 -4.32 -30.95
N PHE A 474 2.50 -3.39 -30.00
CA PHE A 474 1.89 -2.06 -30.16
C PHE A 474 2.48 -1.29 -31.33
N MET A 475 3.81 -1.16 -31.41
CA MET A 475 4.48 -0.41 -32.49
C MET A 475 4.18 -0.99 -33.87
N ASN A 476 4.18 -2.32 -33.98
CA ASN A 476 3.90 -3.00 -35.23
C ASN A 476 2.42 -2.88 -35.61
N ALA A 477 1.50 -3.03 -34.65
CA ALA A 477 0.08 -2.81 -34.90
C ALA A 477 -0.25 -1.37 -35.29
N GLU A 478 0.36 -0.38 -34.62
CA GLU A 478 0.17 1.05 -34.91
C GLU A 478 0.56 1.36 -36.36
N ARG A 479 1.69 0.84 -36.84
CA ARG A 479 2.17 1.01 -38.23
C ARG A 479 1.17 0.56 -39.29
N HIS A 480 0.34 -0.43 -38.96
CA HIS A 480 -0.68 -1.01 -39.86
C HIS A 480 -2.11 -0.53 -39.54
N SER A 481 -2.26 0.41 -38.60
CA SER A 481 -3.56 0.90 -38.19
C SER A 481 -4.04 2.06 -39.05
N ALA A 482 -5.34 2.20 -39.20
CA ALA A 482 -5.93 3.45 -39.67
C ALA A 482 -5.68 4.56 -38.62
N PRO A 483 -5.60 5.85 -39.01
CA PRO A 483 -5.45 6.95 -38.04
C PRO A 483 -6.55 7.01 -36.97
N PHE A 484 -7.74 6.47 -37.28
CA PHE A 484 -8.88 6.36 -36.36
C PHE A 484 -9.02 4.96 -35.74
N GLY A 485 -8.06 4.09 -35.97
CA GLY A 485 -8.02 2.74 -35.42
C GLY A 485 -7.88 2.75 -33.91
N VAL A 486 -8.27 1.64 -33.29
CA VAL A 486 -8.18 1.43 -31.84
C VAL A 486 -7.34 0.20 -31.56
N ILE A 487 -6.38 0.32 -30.64
CA ILE A 487 -5.62 -0.82 -30.11
C ILE A 487 -6.05 -1.03 -28.66
N ALA A 488 -6.48 -2.25 -28.34
CA ALA A 488 -6.81 -2.69 -26.99
C ALA A 488 -5.68 -3.56 -26.42
N LEU A 489 -5.23 -3.24 -25.20
CA LEU A 489 -4.23 -4.01 -24.45
C LEU A 489 -4.90 -4.70 -23.26
N HIS A 490 -4.68 -6.01 -23.13
CA HIS A 490 -5.18 -6.81 -22.02
C HIS A 490 -4.18 -6.87 -20.85
N ASP A 491 -4.66 -7.27 -19.67
CA ASP A 491 -3.87 -7.54 -18.46
C ASP A 491 -2.99 -6.38 -17.96
N CYS A 492 -3.24 -5.16 -18.41
CA CYS A 492 -2.38 -4.04 -18.10
C CYS A 492 -2.64 -3.40 -16.72
N ILE A 493 -3.71 -3.77 -16.02
CA ILE A 493 -4.14 -3.15 -14.76
C ILE A 493 -4.13 -4.19 -13.62
N PRO A 494 -2.94 -4.56 -13.09
CA PRO A 494 -2.83 -5.49 -11.99
C PRO A 494 -3.41 -4.90 -10.70
N VAL A 495 -4.12 -5.71 -9.92
CA VAL A 495 -4.67 -5.31 -8.61
C VAL A 495 -3.80 -5.77 -7.45
N GLU A 496 -2.76 -6.56 -7.70
CA GLU A 496 -1.83 -7.05 -6.69
C GLU A 496 -0.43 -7.29 -7.27
N ILE A 497 0.62 -7.01 -6.50
CA ILE A 497 2.01 -7.09 -6.97
C ILE A 497 2.39 -8.46 -7.56
N PRO A 498 2.08 -9.62 -6.94
CA PRO A 498 2.56 -10.89 -7.46
C PRO A 498 1.99 -11.24 -8.83
N MET A 499 0.87 -10.62 -9.25
CA MET A 499 0.36 -10.76 -10.62
C MET A 499 1.38 -10.31 -11.67
N THR A 500 2.32 -9.44 -11.28
CA THR A 500 3.24 -8.79 -12.22
C THR A 500 4.58 -9.47 -12.40
N ASP A 501 4.75 -10.66 -11.84
CA ASP A 501 5.99 -11.43 -11.97
C ASP A 501 6.26 -11.77 -13.45
N ARG A 502 7.51 -11.70 -13.89
CA ARG A 502 7.86 -12.06 -15.28
C ARG A 502 7.82 -13.59 -15.52
N THR A 503 7.59 -14.41 -14.49
CA THR A 503 7.49 -15.86 -14.60
C THR A 503 6.13 -16.36 -14.13
N GLN A 504 5.32 -16.87 -15.07
CA GLN A 504 3.95 -17.34 -14.78
C GLN A 504 3.92 -18.48 -13.74
N ASN A 505 4.94 -19.34 -13.69
CA ASN A 505 5.01 -20.53 -12.82
C ASN A 505 5.98 -20.38 -11.62
N GLY A 506 6.56 -19.18 -11.41
CA GLY A 506 7.50 -18.87 -10.31
C GLY A 506 6.93 -17.90 -9.27
N THR A 507 5.63 -17.63 -9.34
CA THR A 507 4.95 -16.50 -8.71
C THR A 507 4.90 -16.60 -7.17
N PRO A 508 5.13 -15.50 -6.44
CA PRO A 508 4.67 -15.38 -5.06
C PRO A 508 3.14 -15.57 -5.00
N PRO A 509 2.59 -16.16 -3.92
CA PRO A 509 1.16 -16.43 -3.83
C PRO A 509 0.35 -15.12 -3.90
N ILE A 510 -0.59 -15.06 -4.84
CA ILE A 510 -1.67 -14.05 -4.90
C ILE A 510 -2.80 -14.40 -3.92
N ALA A 511 -3.71 -13.45 -3.67
CA ALA A 511 -4.90 -13.72 -2.86
C ALA A 511 -5.65 -14.99 -3.35
N PRO A 512 -6.08 -15.91 -2.46
CA PRO A 512 -6.59 -17.23 -2.87
C PRO A 512 -7.77 -17.21 -3.86
N HIS A 513 -8.63 -16.19 -3.78
CA HIS A 513 -9.78 -16.03 -4.69
C HIS A 513 -9.37 -15.63 -6.11
N ARG A 514 -8.13 -15.16 -6.31
CA ARG A 514 -7.55 -14.76 -7.59
C ARG A 514 -6.67 -15.86 -8.20
N GLY A 515 -6.66 -17.06 -7.63
CA GLY A 515 -5.78 -18.16 -8.06
C GLY A 515 -5.72 -18.32 -9.58
N GLY A 516 -4.52 -18.20 -10.15
CA GLY A 516 -4.27 -18.27 -11.59
C GLY A 516 -4.24 -16.93 -12.33
N TRP A 517 -4.56 -15.80 -11.68
CA TRP A 517 -4.42 -14.47 -12.29
C TRP A 517 -2.93 -14.10 -12.41
N TRP A 518 -2.53 -13.73 -13.63
CA TRP A 518 -1.18 -13.32 -13.95
C TRP A 518 -1.25 -12.31 -15.09
N THR A 519 -0.58 -11.17 -14.89
CA THR A 519 -0.53 -10.08 -15.88
C THR A 519 0.86 -9.92 -16.47
N GLY A 520 1.87 -10.56 -15.87
CA GLY A 520 3.26 -10.20 -16.08
C GLY A 520 3.51 -8.70 -15.89
N ASP A 521 4.55 -8.18 -16.53
CA ASP A 521 4.97 -6.80 -16.30
C ASP A 521 4.47 -5.80 -17.36
N VAL A 522 3.45 -6.18 -18.14
CA VAL A 522 2.90 -5.37 -19.25
C VAL A 522 2.27 -4.04 -18.83
N TRP A 523 1.92 -3.89 -17.56
CA TRP A 523 1.49 -2.60 -16.96
C TRP A 523 2.52 -1.48 -17.20
N ARG A 524 3.81 -1.82 -17.32
CA ARG A 524 4.90 -0.88 -17.63
C ARG A 524 4.74 -0.25 -19.01
N THR A 525 4.18 -0.99 -19.97
CA THR A 525 3.94 -0.51 -21.34
C THR A 525 2.93 0.64 -21.33
N VAL A 526 1.87 0.57 -20.52
CA VAL A 526 0.88 1.66 -20.41
C VAL A 526 1.52 2.94 -19.89
N LEU A 527 2.35 2.84 -18.85
CA LEU A 527 3.07 4.00 -18.31
C LEU A 527 4.06 4.57 -19.33
N ALA A 528 4.80 3.71 -20.02
CA ALA A 528 5.74 4.14 -21.06
C ALA A 528 5.01 4.89 -22.18
N LEU A 529 3.86 4.38 -22.65
CA LEU A 529 3.06 5.06 -23.67
C LEU A 529 2.52 6.40 -23.16
N LYS A 530 1.97 6.47 -21.94
CA LYS A 530 1.51 7.74 -21.34
C LYS A 530 2.63 8.78 -21.20
N ARG A 531 3.86 8.35 -20.92
CA ARG A 531 5.03 9.24 -20.72
C ARG A 531 5.68 9.68 -22.03
N HIS A 532 5.76 8.80 -23.03
CA HIS A 532 6.50 9.05 -24.27
C HIS A 532 5.62 9.42 -25.47
N ARG A 533 4.34 9.10 -25.43
CA ARG A 533 3.37 9.32 -26.52
C ARG A 533 2.15 10.07 -26.03
N THR A 534 2.38 11.30 -25.57
CA THR A 534 1.33 12.22 -25.08
C THR A 534 0.35 12.66 -26.18
N ASP A 535 0.66 12.36 -27.44
CA ASP A 535 -0.21 12.50 -28.61
C ASP A 535 -1.36 11.48 -28.63
N LEU A 536 -1.14 10.27 -28.08
CA LEU A 536 -2.15 9.23 -28.03
C LEU A 536 -3.30 9.60 -27.10
N ASN A 537 -4.48 9.04 -27.36
CA ASN A 537 -5.57 9.01 -26.39
C ASN A 537 -5.60 7.62 -25.74
N ILE A 538 -5.27 7.53 -24.44
CA ILE A 538 -5.13 6.28 -23.68
C ILE A 538 -6.19 6.25 -22.59
N LEU A 539 -7.23 5.44 -22.79
CA LEU A 539 -8.32 5.22 -21.85
C LEU A 539 -8.13 3.88 -21.13
N CYS A 540 -7.87 3.94 -19.82
CA CYS A 540 -7.71 2.74 -18.99
C CYS A 540 -9.04 2.42 -18.31
N LEU A 541 -9.67 1.29 -18.66
CA LEU A 541 -10.96 0.90 -18.08
C LEU A 541 -10.79 -0.11 -16.96
N ASP A 542 -11.62 -0.02 -15.91
CA ASP A 542 -11.71 -1.00 -14.81
C ASP A 542 -12.40 -2.32 -15.23
N SER A 543 -12.27 -2.73 -16.50
CA SER A 543 -12.86 -3.97 -16.97
C SER A 543 -12.28 -5.18 -16.23
N ALA A 544 -13.13 -6.00 -15.61
CA ALA A 544 -12.68 -7.13 -14.82
C ALA A 544 -12.09 -8.24 -15.70
N PRO A 545 -11.06 -8.99 -15.24
CA PRO A 545 -10.45 -8.91 -13.90
C PRO A 545 -9.25 -7.93 -13.78
N THR A 546 -8.58 -7.63 -14.88
CA THR A 546 -7.23 -7.03 -14.94
C THR A 546 -7.14 -5.79 -15.83
N GLY A 547 -8.30 -5.17 -16.11
CA GLY A 547 -8.45 -3.96 -16.89
C GLY A 547 -8.39 -4.19 -18.38
N LEU A 548 -8.85 -3.18 -19.13
CA LEU A 548 -8.70 -3.12 -20.57
C LEU A 548 -8.27 -1.70 -20.95
N VAL A 549 -7.13 -1.58 -21.62
CA VAL A 549 -6.58 -0.28 -22.02
C VAL A 549 -6.86 -0.06 -23.50
N LEU A 550 -7.53 1.05 -23.82
CA LEU A 550 -7.91 1.40 -25.18
C LEU A 550 -7.10 2.60 -25.65
N ILE A 551 -6.46 2.46 -26.80
CA ILE A 551 -5.56 3.44 -27.37
C ILE A 551 -6.07 3.86 -28.74
N SER A 552 -6.19 5.18 -28.95
CA SER A 552 -6.65 5.80 -30.19
C SER A 552 -5.81 7.05 -30.50
N ARG A 553 -6.13 7.73 -31.62
CA ARG A 553 -5.28 8.78 -32.23
C ARG A 553 -3.89 8.26 -32.58
N LEU A 554 -3.89 7.08 -33.20
CA LEU A 554 -2.68 6.38 -33.62
C LEU A 554 -1.97 7.18 -34.73
N ASP A 555 -0.64 7.10 -34.73
CA ASP A 555 0.19 7.66 -35.81
C ASP A 555 1.00 6.53 -36.46
N PRO A 556 0.50 5.95 -37.57
CA PRO A 556 1.17 4.86 -38.28
C PRO A 556 2.55 5.24 -38.84
N THR A 557 2.87 6.54 -38.89
CA THR A 557 4.15 7.06 -39.39
C THR A 557 5.15 7.33 -38.27
N SER A 558 4.74 7.23 -37.01
CA SER A 558 5.60 7.50 -35.86
C SER A 558 6.75 6.50 -35.75
N THR A 559 7.98 7.01 -35.64
CA THR A 559 9.18 6.20 -35.37
C THR A 559 9.68 6.36 -33.94
N LEU A 560 9.06 7.24 -33.12
CA LEU A 560 9.58 7.67 -31.82
C LEU A 560 9.92 6.51 -30.88
N LEU A 561 9.00 5.55 -30.75
CA LEU A 561 9.18 4.40 -29.87
C LEU A 561 10.26 3.45 -30.41
N ASN A 562 10.33 3.28 -31.73
CA ASN A 562 11.32 2.43 -32.38
C ASN A 562 12.74 3.03 -32.27
N ASP A 563 12.87 4.34 -32.51
CA ASP A 563 14.15 5.06 -32.46
C ASP A 563 14.73 5.11 -31.04
N ARG A 564 13.88 4.98 -30.02
CA ARG A 564 14.25 5.03 -28.59
C ARG A 564 14.01 3.71 -27.87
N TYR A 565 13.82 2.63 -28.61
CA TYR A 565 13.33 1.36 -28.08
C TYR A 565 14.14 0.84 -26.89
N GLU A 566 15.47 0.74 -27.02
CA GLU A 566 16.33 0.25 -25.95
C GLU A 566 16.26 1.11 -24.68
N SER A 567 16.22 2.44 -24.83
CA SER A 567 16.11 3.37 -23.71
C SER A 567 14.77 3.21 -22.98
N ILE A 568 13.67 3.13 -23.75
CA ILE A 568 12.32 3.03 -23.19
C ILE A 568 12.17 1.67 -22.48
N VAL A 569 12.66 0.59 -23.07
CA VAL A 569 12.63 -0.73 -22.43
C VAL A 569 13.47 -0.74 -21.15
N ASN A 570 14.66 -0.12 -21.13
CA ASN A 570 15.44 -0.01 -19.90
C ASN A 570 14.68 0.77 -18.81
N ASP A 571 14.03 1.88 -19.17
CA ASP A 571 13.20 2.66 -18.24
C ASP A 571 12.01 1.85 -17.72
N MET A 572 11.36 1.07 -18.60
CA MET A 572 10.29 0.13 -18.24
C MET A 572 10.80 -0.94 -17.28
N LEU A 573 11.93 -1.58 -17.57
CA LEU A 573 12.51 -2.64 -16.77
C LEU A 573 12.96 -2.14 -15.37
N ALA A 574 13.30 -0.86 -15.25
CA ALA A 574 13.63 -0.22 -13.98
C ALA A 574 12.40 0.13 -13.11
N MET A 575 11.17 0.12 -13.65
CA MET A 575 9.97 0.39 -12.86
C MET A 575 9.65 -0.78 -11.93
N ASP A 576 9.22 -0.47 -10.71
CA ASP A 576 8.84 -1.48 -9.72
C ASP A 576 7.55 -1.07 -8.99
N LEU A 577 6.51 -1.91 -9.09
CA LEU A 577 5.24 -1.71 -8.41
C LEU A 577 5.34 -1.86 -6.90
N ALA A 578 6.33 -2.58 -6.35
CA ALA A 578 6.54 -2.60 -4.91
C ALA A 578 6.99 -1.23 -4.39
N THR A 579 7.84 -0.54 -5.16
CA THR A 579 8.29 0.83 -4.87
C THR A 579 7.21 1.87 -5.18
N MET A 580 6.50 1.72 -6.30
CA MET A 580 5.47 2.67 -6.74
C MET A 580 4.14 2.49 -5.98
N THR A 581 3.82 1.27 -5.58
CA THR A 581 2.51 0.75 -5.13
C THR A 581 1.48 0.59 -6.26
N VAL A 582 0.60 -0.41 -6.11
CA VAL A 582 -0.53 -0.65 -7.04
C VAL A 582 -1.52 0.52 -7.00
N ALA A 583 -1.78 1.10 -5.83
CA ALA A 583 -2.64 2.28 -5.68
C ALA A 583 -2.14 3.49 -6.48
N LYS A 584 -0.83 3.79 -6.42
CA LYS A 584 -0.25 4.90 -7.19
C LYS A 584 -0.28 4.62 -8.68
N PHE A 585 0.00 3.38 -9.08
CA PHE A 585 -0.13 2.97 -10.48
C PHE A 585 -1.55 3.24 -11.01
N MET A 586 -2.59 2.76 -10.29
CA MET A 586 -3.99 3.00 -10.67
C MET A 586 -4.31 4.48 -10.83
N GLN A 587 -3.74 5.32 -9.96
CA GLN A 587 -3.89 6.77 -10.05
C GLN A 587 -3.16 7.36 -11.26
N GLU A 588 -1.93 6.92 -11.56
CA GLU A 588 -1.13 7.42 -12.69
C GLU A 588 -1.74 7.04 -14.05
N VAL A 589 -2.32 5.84 -14.15
CA VAL A 589 -3.01 5.43 -15.38
C VAL A 589 -4.41 6.01 -15.53
N ASP A 590 -4.95 6.63 -14.47
CA ASP A 590 -6.29 7.23 -14.42
C ASP A 590 -7.39 6.23 -14.82
N VAL A 591 -7.52 5.14 -14.05
CA VAL A 591 -8.51 4.10 -14.32
C VAL A 591 -9.93 4.68 -14.25
N THR A 592 -10.64 4.56 -15.36
CA THR A 592 -12.01 5.05 -15.53
C THR A 592 -13.00 3.88 -15.40
N PRO A 593 -14.09 4.04 -14.62
CA PRO A 593 -15.14 3.03 -14.55
C PRO A 593 -15.81 2.79 -15.91
N THR A 594 -16.02 1.52 -16.31
CA THR A 594 -16.79 1.19 -17.52
C THR A 594 -18.22 1.76 -17.47
N ALA A 595 -18.75 1.96 -16.25
CA ALA A 595 -20.04 2.62 -16.02
C ALA A 595 -20.13 4.04 -16.60
N ALA A 596 -19.00 4.74 -16.79
CA ALA A 596 -18.97 6.04 -17.45
C ALA A 596 -19.38 5.97 -18.93
N TYR A 597 -19.33 4.78 -19.54
CA TYR A 597 -19.61 4.52 -20.95
C TYR A 597 -20.78 3.55 -21.16
N HIS A 598 -21.79 3.59 -20.28
CA HIS A 598 -22.95 2.69 -20.34
C HIS A 598 -23.90 2.98 -21.52
N SER A 599 -23.83 4.18 -22.10
CA SER A 599 -24.76 4.61 -23.16
C SER A 599 -24.29 4.09 -24.53
N PRO A 600 -25.19 3.60 -25.40
CA PRO A 600 -24.81 3.11 -26.73
C PRO A 600 -24.00 4.14 -27.52
N GLY A 601 -22.83 3.74 -28.02
CA GLY A 601 -21.92 4.57 -28.82
C GLY A 601 -21.03 5.51 -28.00
N SER A 602 -21.19 5.56 -26.67
CA SER A 602 -20.42 6.48 -25.82
C SER A 602 -18.94 6.12 -25.74
N LEU A 603 -18.60 4.83 -25.80
CA LEU A 603 -17.21 4.37 -25.77
C LEU A 603 -16.51 4.69 -27.10
N ALA A 604 -17.15 4.37 -28.24
CA ALA A 604 -16.63 4.76 -29.55
C ALA A 604 -16.49 6.29 -29.71
N ALA A 605 -17.43 7.06 -29.14
CA ALA A 605 -17.34 8.53 -29.16
C ALA A 605 -16.15 9.06 -28.33
N ALA A 606 -15.81 8.41 -27.22
CA ALA A 606 -14.65 8.78 -26.39
C ALA A 606 -13.32 8.51 -27.11
N LEU A 607 -13.25 7.45 -27.92
CA LEU A 607 -12.07 7.05 -28.70
C LEU A 607 -11.88 7.88 -29.99
N ARG A 608 -12.90 8.62 -30.43
CA ARG A 608 -12.85 9.49 -31.60
C ARG A 608 -12.46 10.95 -31.27
N ARG A 609 -12.25 11.27 -29.99
CA ARG A 609 -11.74 12.57 -29.50
C ARG A 609 -10.22 12.53 -29.37
#